data_AF-A0A2J8P122-F1
#
_entry.id   AF-A0A2J8P122-F1
#
_cell.length_a   1.000
_cell.length_b   1.000
_cell.length_c   1.000
_cell.angle_alpha   90.00
_cell.angle_beta   90.00
_cell.angle_gamma   90.00
#
_symmetry.space_group_name_H-M   'P 1'
#
loop_
_entity.id
_entity.type
_entity.pdbx_description
1 polymer ?
#
loop_
_entity_poly.entity_id
_entity_poly.type
_entity_poly.pdbx_seq_one_letter_code
_entity_poly.pdbx_strand_id
1 'polypeptide(L)'
;NIQSTNWQTMRFKPPPPNSDIGWRVEFRPMEVQLTDFENSAYVVFVVLLTRVILSYKLDFLIPLSKVRICFFMVMGIDLSVDIFIYICYLFPT
;
A
#
# COMPACT_ATOMS: atom_id res chain seq x y z
N ASN A 1 -23.86 4.80 2.15
CA ASN A 1 -22.72 5.28 1.31
C ASN A 1 -21.61 5.82 2.22
N ILE A 2 -20.92 4.95 2.98
CA ILE A 2 -19.93 5.37 4.01
C ILE A 2 -18.50 4.97 3.62
N GLN A 3 -18.35 3.84 2.92
CA GLN A 3 -17.04 3.29 2.57
C GLN A 3 -16.33 4.05 1.45
N SER A 4 -17.09 4.66 0.54
CA SER A 4 -16.56 5.48 -0.55
C SER A 4 -16.10 6.86 -0.08
N THR A 5 -16.65 7.34 1.04
CA THR A 5 -16.36 8.66 1.61
C THR A 5 -15.28 8.61 2.70
N ASN A 6 -14.84 7.42 3.11
CA ASN A 6 -13.71 7.25 4.02
C ASN A 6 -12.43 7.00 3.22
N TRP A 7 -11.54 7.98 3.20
CA TRP A 7 -10.35 8.00 2.37
C TRP A 7 -9.09 7.66 3.18
N GLN A 8 -8.86 6.38 3.43
CA GLN A 8 -7.64 5.87 4.08
C GLN A 8 -6.55 5.49 3.07
N THR A 9 -5.31 5.31 3.54
CA THR A 9 -4.14 4.90 2.73
C THR A 9 -4.31 3.52 2.08
N MET A 10 -4.99 2.60 2.76
CA MET A 10 -5.47 1.35 2.16
C MET A 10 -6.98 1.25 2.31
N ARG A 11 -7.63 0.68 1.30
CA ARG A 11 -9.08 0.44 1.32
C ARG A 11 -9.39 -1.02 1.01
N PHE A 12 -10.05 -1.66 1.97
CA PHE A 12 -10.64 -2.97 1.75
C PHE A 12 -11.96 -2.82 1.01
N LYS A 13 -12.17 -3.56 -0.08
CA LYS A 13 -13.38 -3.53 -0.90
C LYS A 13 -14.06 -4.89 -0.86
N PRO A 14 -15.30 -4.97 -0.34
CA PRO A 14 -16.06 -6.20 -0.35
C PRO A 14 -16.40 -6.64 -1.78
N PRO A 15 -16.68 -7.94 -1.96
CA PRO A 15 -17.20 -8.45 -3.21
C PRO A 15 -18.54 -7.77 -3.54
N PRO A 16 -18.80 -7.43 -4.83
CA PRO A 16 -20.11 -6.95 -5.24
C PRO A 16 -21.17 -8.06 -5.06
N PRO A 17 -22.42 -7.71 -4.74
CA PRO A 17 -23.52 -8.69 -4.81
C PRO A 17 -23.63 -9.22 -6.25
N ASN A 18 -23.86 -10.53 -6.40
CA ASN A 18 -24.08 -11.19 -7.70
C ASN A 18 -22.89 -11.11 -8.68
N SER A 19 -21.65 -11.15 -8.17
CA SER A 19 -20.44 -11.17 -9.00
C SER A 19 -19.46 -12.22 -8.50
N ASP A 20 -18.72 -12.85 -9.42
CA ASP A 20 -17.64 -13.80 -9.10
C ASP A 20 -16.38 -13.10 -8.55
N ILE A 21 -16.38 -11.76 -8.46
CA ILE A 21 -15.25 -10.98 -7.99
C ILE A 21 -15.12 -11.08 -6.46
N GLY A 22 -13.97 -11.55 -5.98
CA GLY A 22 -13.66 -11.67 -4.56
C GLY A 22 -13.32 -10.36 -3.84
N TRP A 23 -12.78 -10.51 -2.62
CA TRP A 23 -12.28 -9.40 -1.81
C TRP A 23 -11.09 -8.71 -2.48
N ARG A 24 -11.04 -7.38 -2.38
CA ARG A 24 -9.98 -6.58 -3.00
C ARG A 24 -9.38 -5.61 -1.99
N VAL A 25 -8.11 -5.32 -2.17
CA VAL A 25 -7.39 -4.28 -1.46
C VAL A 25 -6.99 -3.22 -2.47
N GLU A 26 -7.22 -1.96 -2.12
CA GLU A 26 -6.82 -0.80 -2.92
C GLU A 26 -5.68 -0.08 -2.19
N PHE A 27 -4.53 0.01 -2.86
CA PHE A 27 -3.35 0.75 -2.40
C PHE A 27 -3.40 2.18 -2.97
N ARG A 28 -3.44 3.17 -2.08
CA ARG A 28 -3.69 4.57 -2.39
C ARG A 28 -2.56 5.58 -2.04
N PRO A 29 -1.43 5.23 -1.38
CA PRO A 29 -0.43 6.25 -1.03
C PRO A 29 0.47 6.72 -2.18
N MET A 30 0.46 6.07 -3.35
CA MET A 30 1.43 6.41 -4.40
C MET A 30 1.09 7.73 -5.08
N GLU A 31 2.08 8.62 -5.14
CA GLU A 31 2.04 9.83 -5.95
C GLU A 31 2.19 9.51 -7.44
N VAL A 32 1.44 10.23 -8.27
CA VAL A 32 1.53 10.10 -9.73
C VAL A 32 2.83 10.74 -10.23
N GLN A 33 3.55 10.01 -11.07
CA GLN A 33 4.78 10.48 -11.71
C GLN A 33 4.50 11.12 -13.06
N LEU A 34 5.49 11.87 -13.57
CA LEU A 34 5.38 12.61 -14.83
C LEU A 34 5.26 11.69 -16.04
N THR A 35 5.86 10.50 -16.01
CA THR A 35 5.87 9.58 -17.15
C THR A 35 5.07 8.31 -16.88
N ASP A 36 4.44 7.79 -17.95
CA ASP A 36 3.71 6.52 -17.90
C ASP A 36 4.63 5.34 -17.57
N PHE A 37 5.91 5.45 -17.93
CA PHE A 37 6.92 4.43 -17.62
C PHE A 37 7.18 4.35 -16.10
N GLU A 38 7.40 5.48 -15.44
CA GLU A 38 7.61 5.53 -13.99
C GLU A 38 6.37 5.02 -13.24
N ASN A 39 5.18 5.47 -13.64
CA ASN A 39 3.92 4.98 -13.08
C ASN A 39 3.75 3.46 -13.26
N SER A 40 4.07 2.94 -14.45
CA SER A 40 4.01 1.50 -14.73
C SER A 40 5.01 0.71 -13.89
N ALA A 41 6.22 1.23 -13.69
CA ALA A 41 7.24 0.61 -12.88
C ALA A 41 6.77 0.45 -11.42
N TYR A 42 6.14 1.47 -10.85
CA TYR A 42 5.58 1.39 -9.49
C TYR A 42 4.43 0.40 -9.38
N VAL A 43 3.52 0.36 -10.36
CA VAL A 43 2.42 -0.63 -10.37
C VAL A 43 2.98 -2.05 -10.42
N VAL A 44 3.94 -2.33 -11.31
CA VAL A 44 4.57 -3.65 -11.43
C VAL A 44 5.28 -4.02 -10.13
N PHE A 45 6.00 -3.08 -9.51
CA PHE A 45 6.66 -3.29 -8.23
C PHE A 45 5.66 -3.74 -7.15
N VAL A 46 4.55 -3.03 -6.96
CA VAL A 46 3.54 -3.38 -5.94
C VAL A 46 2.92 -4.75 -6.20
N VAL A 47 2.68 -5.11 -7.47
CA VAL A 47 2.18 -6.44 -7.84
C VAL A 47 3.19 -7.53 -7.51
N LEU A 48 4.47 -7.33 -7.80
CA LEU A 48 5.52 -8.30 -7.47
C LEU A 48 5.69 -8.44 -5.96
N LEU A 49 5.70 -7.32 -5.24
CA LEU A 49 5.78 -7.31 -3.78
C LEU A 49 4.63 -8.14 -3.18
N THR A 50 3.38 -7.82 -3.53
CA THR A 50 2.21 -8.54 -2.98
C THR A 50 2.27 -10.05 -3.29
N ARG A 51 2.77 -10.46 -4.46
CA ARG A 51 3.01 -11.88 -4.77
C ARG A 51 4.07 -12.51 -3.88
N VAL A 52 5.15 -11.80 -3.56
CA VAL A 52 6.19 -12.27 -2.62
C VAL A 52 5.58 -12.45 -1.22
N ILE A 53 4.83 -11.46 -0.71
CA ILE A 53 4.18 -11.55 0.61
C ILE A 53 3.31 -12.81 0.71
N LEU A 54 2.47 -13.05 -0.30
CA LEU A 54 1.57 -14.20 -0.34
C LEU A 54 2.29 -15.53 -0.52
N SER A 55 3.33 -15.58 -1.37
CA SER A 55 4.05 -16.82 -1.67
C SER A 55 4.90 -17.30 -0.49
N TYR A 56 5.54 -16.37 0.22
CA TYR A 56 6.42 -16.67 1.35
C TYR A 56 5.71 -16.58 2.71
N LYS A 57 4.42 -16.23 2.74
CA LYS A 57 3.63 -16.05 3.97
C LYS A 57 4.32 -15.15 5.00
N LEU A 58 4.88 -14.03 4.51
CA LEU A 58 5.62 -13.10 5.35
C LEU A 58 4.69 -12.40 6.33
N ASP A 59 5.09 -12.35 7.60
CA ASP A 59 4.38 -11.60 8.64
C ASP A 59 4.98 -10.21 8.79
N PHE A 60 4.11 -9.21 8.72
CA PHE A 60 4.44 -7.79 8.75
C PHE A 60 3.63 -7.04 9.80
N LEU A 61 3.09 -7.77 10.78
CA LEU A 61 2.32 -7.18 11.87
C LEU A 61 3.22 -6.28 12.72
N ILE A 62 2.93 -4.98 12.66
CA ILE A 62 3.51 -3.97 13.53
C ILE A 62 2.41 -3.17 14.22
N PRO A 63 2.66 -2.62 15.43
CA PRO A 63 1.71 -1.75 16.09
C PRO A 63 1.31 -0.54 15.23
N LEU A 64 0.00 -0.22 15.17
CA LEU A 64 -0.53 0.93 14.43
C LEU A 64 0.08 2.28 14.87
N SER A 65 0.54 2.39 16.11
CA SER A 65 1.26 3.57 16.59
C SER A 65 2.55 3.82 15.81
N LYS A 66 3.29 2.76 15.46
CA LYS A 66 4.52 2.84 14.65
C LYS A 66 4.21 3.16 13.20
N VAL A 67 3.12 2.62 12.66
CA VAL A 67 2.63 2.97 11.32
C VAL A 67 2.32 4.46 11.22
N ARG A 68 1.63 5.02 12.22
CA ARG A 68 1.33 6.45 12.28
C ARG A 68 2.59 7.31 12.34
N ILE A 69 3.58 6.92 13.16
CA ILE A 69 4.87 7.63 13.24
C ILE A 69 5.59 7.61 11.89
N CYS A 70 5.61 6.45 11.22
CA CYS A 70 6.18 6.32 9.88
C CYS A 70 5.51 7.28 8.89
N PHE A 71 4.18 7.36 8.91
CA PHE A 71 3.43 8.30 8.07
C PHE A 71 3.82 9.77 8.33
N PHE A 72 3.94 10.19 9.59
CA PHE A 72 4.39 11.55 9.92
C PHE A 72 5.83 11.83 9.49
N MET A 73 6.70 10.85 9.59
CA MET A 73 8.10 10.99 9.17
C MET A 73 8.21 11.11 7.64
N VAL A 74 7.43 10.33 6.90
CA VAL A 74 7.36 10.40 5.43
C VAL A 74 6.81 11.75 4.97
N MET A 75 5.75 12.27 5.58
CA MET A 75 5.21 13.59 5.23
C MET A 75 6.20 14.76 5.47
N GLY A 76 7.20 14.57 6.34
CA GLY A 76 8.21 15.58 6.67
C GLY A 76 9.46 15.54 5.80
N ILE A 77 9.62 14.53 4.94
CA ILE A 77 10.79 14.35 4.08
C ILE A 77 10.25 14.11 2.66
N ASP A 78 10.39 15.11 1.79
CA ASP A 78 9.93 15.06 0.40
C ASP A 78 10.67 13.92 -0.35
N LEU A 79 10.06 12.73 -0.39
CA LEU A 79 10.64 11.51 -0.97
C LEU A 79 9.59 10.83 -1.83
N SER A 80 9.57 11.16 -3.12
CA SER A 80 8.82 10.49 -4.20
C SER A 80 9.18 9.00 -4.43
N VAL A 81 9.65 8.28 -3.41
CA VAL A 81 10.12 6.89 -3.46
C VAL A 81 9.57 6.09 -2.27
N ASP A 82 8.28 6.28 -1.96
CA ASP A 82 7.56 5.76 -0.79
C ASP A 82 7.23 4.26 -0.78
N ILE A 83 7.92 3.48 -1.58
CA ILE A 83 7.89 2.03 -1.51
C ILE A 83 8.97 1.52 -0.52
N PHE A 84 10.10 2.21 -0.44
CA PHE A 84 11.25 1.72 0.33
C PHE A 84 11.12 2.03 1.83
N ILE A 85 10.55 3.16 2.24
CA ILE A 85 10.42 3.51 3.67
C ILE A 85 9.38 2.62 4.37
N TYR A 86 8.25 2.32 3.71
CA TYR A 86 7.20 1.46 4.30
C TYR A 86 7.65 0.00 4.46
N ILE A 87 8.59 -0.47 3.62
CA ILE A 87 9.17 -1.82 3.68
C ILE A 87 10.44 -1.86 4.54
N CYS A 88 11.28 -0.81 4.54
CA CYS A 88 12.52 -0.75 5.34
C CYS A 88 12.26 -0.53 6.84
N TYR A 89 11.21 0.19 7.24
CA TYR A 89 10.84 0.29 8.67
C TYR A 89 10.07 -0.93 9.20
N LEU A 90 9.82 -1.91 8.34
CA LEU A 90 9.26 -3.21 8.65
C LEU A 90 10.34 -4.24 9.07
N PHE A 91 11.63 -3.85 9.03
CA PHE A 91 12.74 -4.64 9.58
C PHE A 91 13.45 -3.86 10.70
N PRO A 92 13.04 -4.10 11.96
CA PRO A 92 14.00 -4.26 13.03
C PRO A 92 13.79 -5.64 13.67
N THR A 93 14.30 -6.66 12.98
CA THR A 93 14.89 -7.86 13.56
C THR A 93 16.08 -8.25 12.70
#